data_AF-A0A349GZ13-F1
#
_entry.id   AF-A0A349GZ13-F1
#
_cell.length_a   1.000
_cell.length_b   1.000
_cell.length_c   1.000
_cell.angle_alpha   90.00
_cell.angle_beta   90.00
_cell.angle_gamma   90.00
#
_symmetry.space_group_name_H-M   'P 1'
#
loop_
_entity.id
_entity.type
_entity.pdbx_description
1 polymer ?
#
loop_
_entity_poly.entity_id
_entity_poly.type
_entity_poly.pdbx_seq_one_letter_code
_entity_poly.pdbx_strand_id
1 'polypeptide(L)'
;VLIQRTTALLHRQMESQEESFVENGGIREKMHKARTEGIASAENAPVCPQCAKPMRRRHSTRGDFWGCSGYPDCKATRECEVAP
;
A
#
# COMPACT_ATOMS: atom_id res chain seq x y z
N VAL A 1 -31.65 0.24 35.39
CA VAL A 1 -30.85 -1.02 35.36
C VAL A 1 -30.33 -1.34 33.95
N LEU A 2 -31.16 -1.26 32.90
CA LEU A 2 -30.73 -1.57 31.51
C LEU A 2 -29.63 -0.63 30.98
N ILE A 3 -29.76 0.69 31.19
CA ILE A 3 -28.77 1.70 30.76
C ILE A 3 -27.39 1.45 31.39
N GLN A 4 -27.35 1.09 32.67
CA GLN A 4 -26.10 0.82 33.40
C GLN A 4 -25.41 -0.46 32.91
N ARG A 5 -26.19 -1.46 32.45
CA ARG A 5 -25.64 -2.68 31.85
C ARG A 5 -25.14 -2.44 30.43
N THR A 6 -25.86 -1.66 29.63
CA THR A 6 -25.46 -1.35 28.26
C THR A 6 -24.22 -0.47 28.22
N THR A 7 -24.11 0.52 29.11
CA THR A 7 -22.89 1.34 29.25
C THR A 7 -21.67 0.51 29.64
N ALA A 8 -21.80 -0.42 30.59
CA ALA A 8 -20.72 -1.33 30.96
C ALA A 8 -20.29 -2.27 29.81
N LEU A 9 -21.25 -2.74 29.00
CA LEU A 9 -20.95 -3.55 27.82
C LEU A 9 -20.26 -2.75 26.72
N LEU A 10 -20.72 -1.51 26.48
CA LEU A 10 -20.11 -0.62 25.50
C LEU A 10 -18.68 -0.22 25.89
N HIS A 11 -18.41 0.03 27.17
CA HIS A 11 -17.04 0.31 27.64
C HIS A 11 -16.07 -0.84 27.34
N ARG A 12 -16.46 -2.09 27.66
CA ARG A 12 -15.63 -3.27 27.34
C ARG A 12 -15.41 -3.44 25.83
N GLN A 13 -16.43 -3.11 25.04
CA GLN A 13 -16.33 -3.15 23.59
C GLN A 13 -15.32 -2.09 23.08
N MET A 14 -15.35 -0.88 23.64
CA MET A 14 -14.41 0.19 23.30
C MET A 14 -12.97 -0.19 23.67
N GLU A 15 -12.74 -0.70 24.89
CA GLU A 15 -11.42 -1.16 25.34
C GLU A 15 -10.83 -2.23 24.42
N SER A 16 -11.63 -3.25 24.05
CA SER A 16 -11.20 -4.28 23.11
C SER A 16 -10.92 -3.73 21.70
N GLN A 17 -11.69 -2.74 21.25
CA GLN A 17 -11.45 -2.06 19.97
C GLN A 17 -10.15 -1.25 19.99
N GLU A 18 -9.84 -0.57 21.10
CA GLU A 18 -8.59 0.18 21.28
C GLU A 18 -7.36 -0.73 21.22
N GLU A 19 -7.38 -1.88 21.89
CA GLU A 19 -6.28 -2.86 21.82
C GLU A 19 -6.01 -3.32 20.38
N SER A 20 -7.08 -3.68 19.66
CA SER A 20 -6.97 -4.12 18.27
C SER A 20 -6.45 -3.04 17.32
N PHE A 21 -6.73 -1.77 17.65
CA PHE A 21 -6.26 -0.60 16.91
C PHE A 21 -4.78 -0.32 17.20
N VAL A 22 -4.33 -0.45 18.45
CA VAL A 22 -2.92 -0.29 18.82
C VAL A 22 -2.05 -1.37 18.17
N GLU A 23 -2.50 -2.62 18.14
CA GLU A 23 -1.73 -3.73 17.58
C GLU A 23 -1.67 -3.71 16.04
N ASN A 24 -2.82 -3.53 15.38
CA ASN A 24 -2.94 -3.73 13.94
C ASN A 24 -3.11 -2.44 13.13
N GLY A 25 -3.24 -1.29 13.80
CA GLY A 25 -3.59 -0.01 13.17
C GLY A 25 -5.03 0.06 12.67
N GLY A 26 -5.46 1.26 12.30
CA GLY A 26 -6.75 1.49 11.66
C GLY A 26 -6.79 1.02 10.21
N ILE A 27 -7.94 1.21 9.56
CA ILE A 27 -8.13 0.92 8.13
C ILE A 27 -7.13 1.72 7.29
N ARG A 28 -6.82 2.97 7.67
CA ARG A 28 -5.90 3.84 6.93
C ARG A 28 -4.47 3.30 6.96
N GLU A 29 -3.99 2.90 8.12
CA GLU A 29 -2.65 2.35 8.35
C GLU A 29 -2.50 1.02 7.61
N LYS A 30 -3.51 0.14 7.70
CA LYS A 30 -3.56 -1.13 6.97
C LYS A 30 -3.51 -0.93 5.45
N MET A 31 -4.28 0.02 4.93
CA MET A 31 -4.27 0.34 3.50
C MET A 31 -2.92 0.94 3.05
N HIS A 32 -2.29 1.77 3.87
CA HIS A 32 -0.96 2.30 3.56
C HIS A 32 0.09 1.18 3.51
N LYS A 33 0.07 0.27 4.49
CA LYS A 33 0.95 -0.90 4.55
C LYS A 33 0.77 -1.80 3.33
N ALA A 34 -0.47 -2.18 3.01
CA ALA A 34 -0.79 -2.99 1.83
C ALA A 34 -0.31 -2.33 0.53
N ARG A 35 -0.44 -0.99 0.42
CA ARG A 35 0.08 -0.25 -0.73
C ARG A 35 1.61 -0.30 -0.82
N THR A 36 2.32 -0.12 0.29
CA THR A 36 3.80 -0.20 0.30
C THR A 36 4.32 -1.60 0.03
N GLU A 37 3.65 -2.62 0.53
CA GLU A 37 4.00 -4.03 0.30
C GLU A 37 3.76 -4.43 -1.17
N GLY A 38 2.64 -4.00 -1.75
CA GLY A 38 2.39 -4.17 -3.18
C GLY A 38 3.42 -3.46 -4.08
N ILE A 39 4.07 -2.39 -3.59
CA ILE A 39 5.19 -1.73 -4.28
C ILE A 39 6.48 -2.57 -4.16
N ALA A 40 6.74 -3.20 -3.02
CA ALA A 40 7.94 -4.01 -2.77
C ALA A 40 7.91 -5.37 -3.47
N SER A 41 6.73 -5.97 -3.65
CA SER A 41 6.54 -7.27 -4.29
C SER A 41 6.58 -7.26 -5.82
N ALA A 42 7.06 -6.18 -6.46
CA ALA A 42 7.25 -6.13 -7.90
C ALA A 42 8.44 -7.02 -8.29
N GLU A 43 8.19 -8.32 -8.36
CA GLU A 43 9.14 -9.44 -8.46
C GLU A 43 10.04 -9.45 -9.71
N ASN A 44 9.88 -8.49 -10.63
CA ASN A 44 10.78 -8.29 -11.78
C ASN A 44 10.99 -6.81 -12.13
N ALA A 45 11.04 -5.91 -11.13
CA ALA A 45 11.25 -4.49 -11.38
C ALA A 45 12.66 -4.21 -11.97
N PRO A 46 12.79 -3.73 -13.21
CA PRO A 46 14.08 -3.37 -13.78
C PRO A 46 14.65 -2.12 -13.10
N VAL A 47 15.96 -1.99 -13.10
CA VAL A 47 16.66 -0.79 -12.65
C VAL A 47 16.62 0.28 -13.74
N CYS A 48 16.39 1.53 -13.34
CA CYS A 48 16.40 2.66 -14.27
C CYS A 48 17.82 2.97 -14.77
N PRO A 49 18.05 3.08 -16.10
CA PRO A 49 19.37 3.36 -16.66
C PRO A 49 19.86 4.79 -16.39
N GLN A 50 18.96 5.73 -16.07
CA GLN A 50 19.34 7.14 -15.87
C GLN A 50 19.70 7.51 -14.43
N CYS A 51 19.12 6.83 -13.44
CA CYS A 51 19.32 7.19 -12.03
C CYS A 51 19.52 5.99 -11.09
N ALA A 52 19.62 4.77 -11.64
CA ALA A 52 19.77 3.52 -10.89
C ALA A 52 18.69 3.23 -9.83
N LYS A 53 17.60 4.02 -9.79
CA LYS A 53 16.45 3.76 -8.92
C LYS A 53 15.60 2.61 -9.47
N PRO A 54 14.87 1.86 -8.61
CA PRO A 54 13.96 0.82 -9.07
C PRO A 54 12.83 1.44 -9.91
N MET A 55 12.41 0.73 -10.97
CA MET A 55 11.25 1.12 -11.76
C MET A 55 9.97 0.50 -11.15
N ARG A 56 8.83 1.14 -11.41
CA ARG A 56 7.50 0.69 -10.96
C ARG A 56 6.64 0.37 -12.17
N ARG A 57 5.92 -0.75 -12.13
CA ARG A 57 4.92 -1.08 -13.15
C ARG A 57 3.74 -0.13 -13.00
N ARG A 58 3.38 0.54 -14.09
CA ARG A 58 2.23 1.43 -14.17
C ARG A 58 1.34 0.95 -15.30
N HIS A 59 0.04 0.99 -15.07
CA HIS A 59 -0.95 0.62 -16.06
C HIS A 59 -1.36 1.84 -16.88
N SER A 60 -1.40 1.70 -18.21
CA SER A 60 -1.98 2.69 -19.12
C SER A 60 -2.98 2.02 -20.05
N THR A 61 -3.80 2.83 -20.74
CA THR A 61 -4.72 2.33 -21.79
C THR A 61 -4.00 1.56 -22.90
N ARG A 62 -2.71 1.82 -23.11
CA ARG A 62 -1.88 1.17 -24.15
C ARG A 62 -1.15 -0.09 -23.64
N GLY A 63 -1.33 -0.45 -22.37
CA GLY A 63 -0.62 -1.54 -21.72
C GLY A 63 0.21 -1.10 -20.52
N ASP A 64 0.80 -2.09 -19.85
CA ASP A 64 1.69 -1.89 -18.72
C ASP A 64 3.06 -1.39 -19.18
N PHE A 65 3.64 -0.50 -18.39
CA PHE A 65 4.99 0.00 -18.63
C PHE A 65 5.75 0.17 -17.31
N TRP A 66 7.07 0.12 -17.39
CA TRP A 66 7.95 0.45 -16.28
C TRP A 66 8.22 1.94 -16.26
N GLY A 67 7.85 2.63 -15.19
CA GLY A 67 8.18 4.04 -14.96
C GLY A 67 9.14 4.20 -13.78
N CYS A 68 10.11 5.10 -13.88
CA CYS A 68 11.05 5.34 -12.78
C CYS A 68 10.34 5.72 -11.47
N SER A 69 10.78 5.18 -10.33
CA SER A 69 10.28 5.57 -9.00
C SER A 69 10.66 7.00 -8.60
N GLY A 70 11.68 7.58 -9.24
CA GLY A 70 12.17 8.94 -8.99
C GLY A 70 11.49 10.05 -9.79
N TYR A 71 10.31 9.81 -10.38
CA TYR A 71 9.52 10.89 -10.98
C TYR A 71 9.09 11.91 -9.90
N PRO A 72 9.17 13.24 -10.12
CA PRO A 72 9.36 13.96 -11.40
C PRO A 72 10.81 14.16 -11.85
N ASP A 73 11.79 13.91 -10.98
CA ASP A 73 13.22 14.16 -11.25
C ASP A 73 13.80 13.27 -12.35
N CYS A 74 13.28 12.05 -12.48
CA CYS A 74 13.62 11.12 -13.56
C CYS A 74 12.36 10.63 -14.27
N LYS A 75 12.25 10.94 -15.57
CA LYS A 75 11.10 10.61 -16.44
C LYS A 75 11.33 9.38 -17.32
N ALA A 76 12.37 8.59 -17.05
CA ALA A 76 12.67 7.39 -17.83
C ALA A 76 11.54 6.36 -17.73
N THR A 77 11.17 5.79 -18.88
CA THR A 77 10.19 4.72 -19.03
C THR A 77 10.76 3.58 -19.86
N ARG A 78 10.33 2.36 -19.59
CA ARG A 78 10.65 1.15 -20.36
C ARG A 78 9.38 0.37 -20.61
N GLU A 79 9.35 -0.35 -21.72
CA GLU A 79 8.24 -1.25 -22.05
C GLU A 79 8.28 -2.44 -21.08
N CYS A 80 7.12 -2.78 -20.52
CA CYS A 80 6.96 -4.03 -19.81
C CYS A 80 6.66 -5.07 -20.89
N GLU A 81 7.66 -5.80 -21.35
CA GLU A 81 7.44 -6.92 -22.26
C GLU A 81 6.65 -7.97 -21.47
N VAL A 82 5.32 -7.94 -21.66
CA VAL A 82 4.43 -8.95 -21.13
C VAL A 82 4.68 -10.17 -22.00
N ALA A 83 5.52 -11.09 -21.53
CA ALA A 83 5.58 -12.42 -22.11
C ALA A 83 4.14 -12.97 -22.15
N PRO A 84 3.69 -13.50 -23.31
CA PRO A 84 2.31 -13.94 -23.49
C PRO A 84 1.87 -15.02 -22.50
#